data_AF-A8GLP2-F1
#
_entry.id   AF-A8GLP2-F1
#
_cell.length_a   1.000
_cell.length_b   1.000
_cell.length_c   1.000
_cell.angle_alpha   90.00
_cell.angle_beta   90.00
_cell.angle_gamma   90.00
#
_symmetry.space_group_name_H-M   'P 1'
#
loop_
_entity.id
_entity.type
_entity.pdbx_description
1 polymer ?
#
loop_
_entity_poly.entity_id
_entity_poly.type
_entity_poly.pdbx_seq_one_letter_code
_entity_poly.pdbx_strand_id
1 'polypeptide(L)'
;MTKALSVRQPWAWLIVNGHKPVENRTWRTNYRGPLLIHASKGVLSRDYAAAFNLIRHHCLGIRLPEIDGFECGGIVGAVELTDCVTRHDSLFFGGPHGFVLANATPTDFHPMKGRLSFFEAGLRQHPTVGSVLVDDGDLLYDYQEPVQITCERCGRKTSHPEGWHYCGAAGGV
;
A
#
# COMPACT_ATOMS: atom_id res chain seq x y z
N MET A 1 3.22 -3.00 14.17
CA MET A 1 3.75 -1.96 13.29
C MET A 1 4.10 -2.58 11.94
N THR A 2 3.68 -1.90 10.89
CA THR A 2 3.77 -2.31 9.49
C THR A 2 5.15 -1.93 9.01
N LYS A 3 5.81 -2.90 8.38
CA LYS A 3 7.15 -2.71 7.87
C LYS A 3 7.10 -1.85 6.62
N ALA A 4 8.18 -1.15 6.36
CA ALA A 4 8.45 -0.46 5.12
C ALA A 4 9.77 -0.92 4.52
N LEU A 5 9.85 -0.83 3.20
CA LEU A 5 11.07 -1.12 2.43
C LEU A 5 11.37 0.05 1.48
N SER A 6 12.57 0.61 1.59
CA SER A 6 13.04 1.62 0.64
C SER A 6 13.46 0.97 -0.68
N VAL A 7 12.80 1.40 -1.77
CA VAL A 7 13.04 1.00 -3.15
C VAL A 7 13.39 2.24 -3.97
N ARG A 8 14.23 2.08 -4.98
CA ARG A 8 14.69 3.19 -5.82
C ARG A 8 13.70 3.45 -6.94
N GLN A 9 13.50 4.71 -7.32
CA GLN A 9 12.75 5.01 -8.53
C GLN A 9 13.54 4.62 -9.78
N PRO A 10 12.86 4.20 -10.86
CA PRO A 10 11.39 4.09 -11.01
C PRO A 10 10.80 2.75 -10.53
N TRP A 11 11.60 1.86 -9.94
CA TRP A 11 11.17 0.53 -9.52
C TRP A 11 10.08 0.59 -8.45
N ALA A 12 10.15 1.54 -7.53
CA ALA A 12 9.11 1.75 -6.52
C ALA A 12 7.75 2.06 -7.17
N TRP A 13 7.73 2.96 -8.16
CA TRP A 13 6.52 3.26 -8.94
C TRP A 13 5.99 2.04 -9.67
N LEU A 14 6.86 1.27 -10.33
CA LEU A 14 6.46 0.02 -11.00
C LEU A 14 5.86 -1.01 -10.04
N ILE A 15 6.36 -1.09 -8.81
CA ILE A 15 5.82 -1.98 -7.78
C ILE A 15 4.41 -1.54 -7.40
N VAL A 16 4.24 -0.29 -6.94
CA VAL A 16 2.96 0.16 -6.37
C VAL A 16 1.85 0.30 -7.41
N ASN A 17 2.21 0.48 -8.69
CA ASN A 17 1.27 0.46 -9.82
C ASN A 17 1.03 -0.97 -10.39
N GLY A 18 1.52 -2.02 -9.71
CA GLY A 18 1.21 -3.41 -10.05
C GLY A 18 1.96 -3.98 -11.26
N HIS A 19 2.96 -3.27 -11.79
CA HIS A 19 3.74 -3.72 -12.94
C HIS A 19 4.89 -4.66 -12.56
N LYS A 20 5.49 -4.47 -11.37
CA LYS A 20 6.65 -5.23 -10.89
C LYS A 20 6.25 -6.09 -9.69
N PRO A 21 5.96 -7.39 -9.89
CA PRO A 21 5.45 -8.28 -8.83
C PRO A 21 6.55 -8.85 -7.92
N VAL A 22 7.82 -8.53 -8.18
CA VAL A 22 8.96 -9.06 -7.42
C VAL A 22 9.99 -7.98 -7.16
N GLU A 23 10.46 -7.84 -5.93
CA GLU A 23 11.53 -6.92 -5.55
C GLU A 23 12.85 -7.66 -5.31
N ASN A 24 13.94 -7.22 -5.96
CA ASN A 24 15.22 -7.95 -5.91
C ASN A 24 16.07 -7.49 -4.73
N ARG A 25 16.64 -8.44 -3.98
CA ARG A 25 17.53 -8.19 -2.85
C ARG A 25 18.68 -9.17 -2.81
N THR A 26 19.78 -8.73 -2.18
CA THR A 26 20.95 -9.56 -1.89
C THR A 26 20.79 -10.40 -0.62
N TRP A 27 19.68 -10.24 0.10
CA TRP A 27 19.37 -10.90 1.35
C TRP A 27 17.97 -11.53 1.33
N ARG A 28 17.78 -12.57 2.13
CA ARG A 28 16.52 -13.30 2.28
C ARG A 28 15.70 -12.81 3.47
N THR A 29 14.39 -13.02 3.44
CA THR A 29 13.51 -12.75 4.58
C THR A 29 12.45 -13.82 4.82
N ASN A 30 12.12 -14.03 6.09
CA ASN A 30 10.97 -14.83 6.53
C ASN A 30 9.72 -13.98 6.79
N TYR A 31 9.82 -12.65 6.70
CA TYR A 31 8.68 -11.76 6.88
C TYR A 31 7.63 -12.01 5.79
N ARG A 32 6.35 -12.07 6.19
CA ARG A 32 5.18 -12.15 5.30
C ARG A 32 4.10 -11.23 5.85
N GLY A 33 3.36 -10.57 4.96
CA GLY A 33 2.28 -9.65 5.32
C GLY A 33 2.47 -8.23 4.78
N PRO A 34 1.72 -7.26 5.34
CA PRO A 34 1.65 -5.89 4.82
C PRO A 34 3.01 -5.19 4.80
N LEU A 35 3.32 -4.52 3.70
CA LEU A 35 4.59 -3.83 3.50
C LEU A 35 4.36 -2.50 2.80
N LEU A 36 4.80 -1.40 3.41
CA LEU A 36 4.83 -0.09 2.77
C LEU A 36 6.05 0.04 1.85
N ILE A 37 5.86 0.66 0.70
CA ILE A 37 6.91 0.95 -0.26
C ILE A 37 7.33 2.41 -0.11
N HIS A 38 8.58 2.60 0.30
CA HIS A 38 9.21 3.91 0.38
C HIS A 38 10.01 4.16 -0.90
N ALA A 39 9.75 5.28 -1.57
CA ALA A 39 10.59 5.74 -2.67
C ALA A 39 11.84 6.43 -2.12
N SER A 40 13.01 5.90 -2.47
CA SER A 40 14.32 6.47 -2.10
C SER A 40 14.47 7.91 -2.61
N LYS A 41 15.41 8.67 -2.04
CA LYS A 41 15.64 10.06 -2.45
C LYS A 41 16.27 10.11 -3.85
N GLY A 42 15.64 10.88 -4.74
CA GLY A 42 16.11 11.14 -6.10
C GLY A 42 15.96 9.95 -7.05
N VAL A 43 16.07 10.25 -8.35
CA VAL A 43 16.04 9.26 -9.43
C VAL A 43 17.41 9.27 -10.09
N LEU A 44 18.07 8.11 -10.17
CA LEU A 44 19.31 8.02 -10.95
C LEU A 44 18.99 7.70 -12.39
N SER A 45 19.63 8.41 -13.32
CA SER A 45 19.44 8.22 -14.76
C SER A 45 19.65 6.78 -15.21
N ARG A 46 20.57 6.05 -14.57
CA ARG A 46 20.83 4.63 -14.88
C ARG A 46 19.65 3.72 -14.56
N ASP A 47 18.95 3.98 -13.44
CA ASP A 47 17.81 3.16 -13.01
C ASP A 47 16.59 3.48 -13.87
N TYR A 48 16.40 4.77 -14.20
CA TYR A 48 15.39 5.20 -15.16
C TYR A 48 15.60 4.56 -16.54
N ALA A 49 16.81 4.66 -17.09
CA ALA A 49 17.16 4.06 -18.38
C ALA A 49 16.99 2.54 -18.37
N ALA A 50 17.37 1.85 -17.29
CA ALA A 50 17.21 0.41 -17.17
C ALA A 50 15.74 0.00 -17.21
N ALA A 51 14.86 0.67 -16.45
CA ALA A 51 13.44 0.39 -16.48
C ALA A 51 12.81 0.73 -17.84
N PHE A 52 13.15 1.89 -18.42
CA PHE A 52 12.66 2.29 -19.74
C PHE A 52 13.05 1.29 -20.83
N ASN A 53 14.32 0.85 -20.85
CA ASN A 53 14.80 -0.12 -21.82
C ASN A 53 14.12 -1.48 -21.67
N LEU A 54 13.93 -1.96 -20.43
CA LEU A 54 13.22 -3.21 -20.17
C LEU A 54 11.77 -3.14 -20.67
N ILE A 55 11.06 -2.07 -20.35
CA ILE A 55 9.67 -1.84 -20.79
C ILE A 55 9.57 -1.80 -22.32
N ARG A 56 10.49 -1.10 -22.98
CA ARG A 56 10.53 -0.99 -24.45
C ARG A 56 10.89 -2.30 -25.12
N HIS A 57 11.95 -2.95 -24.66
CA HIS A 57 12.46 -4.20 -25.24
C HIS A 57 11.41 -5.32 -25.20
N HIS A 58 10.63 -5.39 -24.12
CA HIS A 58 9.58 -6.39 -23.94
C HIS A 58 8.17 -5.89 -24.31
N CYS A 59 8.05 -4.70 -24.91
CA CYS A 59 6.77 -4.13 -25.36
C CYS A 59 5.68 -4.12 -24.27
N LEU A 60 6.01 -3.79 -23.03
CA LEU A 60 5.10 -3.97 -21.88
C LEU A 60 3.90 -3.00 -21.85
N GLY A 61 3.81 -2.04 -22.77
CA GLY A 61 2.71 -1.06 -22.82
C GLY A 61 2.68 -0.06 -21.66
N ILE A 62 3.67 -0.08 -20.77
CA ILE A 62 3.75 0.79 -19.59
C ILE A 62 4.27 2.17 -20.02
N ARG A 63 3.57 3.23 -19.60
CA ARG A 63 4.03 4.62 -19.74
C ARG A 63 4.63 5.07 -18.41
N LEU A 64 5.96 5.12 -18.33
CA LEU A 64 6.63 5.69 -17.18
C LEU A 64 6.40 7.20 -17.11
N PRO A 65 6.23 7.77 -15.90
CA PRO A 65 6.40 9.20 -15.67
C PRO A 65 7.76 9.70 -16.17
N GLU A 66 7.85 11.00 -16.47
CA GLU A 66 9.14 11.66 -16.71
C GLU A 66 10.03 11.58 -15.45
N ILE A 67 11.33 11.74 -15.63
CA ILE A 67 12.32 11.48 -14.56
C ILE A 67 12.13 12.36 -13.32
N ASP A 68 11.57 13.55 -13.48
CA ASP A 68 11.22 14.52 -12.43
C ASP A 68 9.76 14.39 -11.95
N GLY A 69 8.94 13.57 -12.61
CA GLY A 69 7.55 13.29 -12.25
C GLY A 69 7.38 12.26 -11.14
N PHE A 70 8.47 11.71 -10.60
CA PHE A 70 8.40 10.73 -9.51
C PHE A 70 8.44 11.37 -8.12
N GLU A 71 7.50 10.96 -7.28
CA GLU A 71 7.58 11.18 -5.84
C GLU A 71 8.79 10.44 -5.26
N CYS A 72 9.55 11.12 -4.41
CA CYS A 72 10.80 10.63 -3.83
C CYS A 72 10.91 11.03 -2.37
N GLY A 73 11.54 10.19 -1.55
CA GLY A 73 11.78 10.49 -0.13
C GLY A 73 10.54 10.34 0.75
N GLY A 74 9.68 9.36 0.46
CA GLY A 74 8.46 9.09 1.24
C GLY A 74 7.79 7.78 0.85
N ILE A 75 6.71 7.44 1.56
CA ILE A 75 5.84 6.31 1.20
C ILE A 75 5.03 6.69 -0.04
N VAL A 76 4.99 5.78 -1.01
CA VAL A 76 4.29 5.95 -2.30
C VAL A 76 3.24 4.85 -2.54
N GLY A 77 3.18 3.85 -1.67
CA GLY A 77 2.17 2.81 -1.75
C GLY A 77 2.39 1.69 -0.76
N ALA A 78 1.53 0.69 -0.87
CA ALA A 78 1.54 -0.52 -0.07
C ALA A 78 1.46 -1.76 -0.96
N VAL A 79 1.98 -2.87 -0.44
CA VAL A 79 1.91 -4.21 -1.02
C VAL A 79 1.76 -5.22 0.11
N GLU A 80 1.52 -6.48 -0.24
CA GLU A 80 1.69 -7.62 0.65
C GLU A 80 2.91 -8.44 0.19
N LEU A 81 3.87 -8.69 1.09
CA LEU A 81 4.98 -9.60 0.81
C LEU A 81 4.52 -11.03 1.10
N THR A 82 4.33 -11.82 0.05
CA THR A 82 3.75 -13.18 0.13
C THR A 82 4.79 -14.28 0.05
N ASP A 83 5.93 -14.03 -0.60
CA ASP A 83 7.04 -15.00 -0.64
C ASP A 83 8.44 -14.37 -0.77
N CYS A 84 9.48 -15.18 -0.58
CA CYS A 84 10.89 -14.84 -0.79
C CYS A 84 11.57 -16.00 -1.50
N VAL A 85 11.79 -15.85 -2.80
CA VAL A 85 12.23 -16.92 -3.71
C VAL A 85 13.64 -16.66 -4.26
N THR A 86 14.28 -17.71 -4.78
CA THR A 86 15.56 -17.61 -5.51
C THR A 86 15.39 -17.73 -7.04
N ARG A 87 14.16 -17.98 -7.51
CA ARG A 87 13.77 -18.03 -8.92
C ARG A 87 12.35 -17.49 -9.05
N HIS A 88 12.08 -16.74 -10.12
CA HIS A 88 10.75 -16.24 -10.45
C HIS A 88 10.66 -15.96 -11.95
N ASP A 89 9.52 -16.24 -12.58
CA ASP A 89 9.31 -16.09 -14.03
C ASP A 89 9.10 -14.64 -14.49
N SER A 90 9.22 -13.68 -13.57
CA SER A 90 8.98 -12.28 -13.89
C SER A 90 10.19 -11.73 -14.62
N LEU A 91 9.96 -10.99 -15.71
CA LEU A 91 11.00 -10.23 -16.42
C LEU A 91 11.75 -9.24 -15.49
N PHE A 92 11.13 -8.88 -14.36
CA PHE A 92 11.70 -7.99 -13.37
C PHE A 92 12.56 -8.70 -12.31
N PHE A 93 12.68 -10.03 -12.36
CA PHE A 93 13.54 -10.80 -11.46
C PHE A 93 14.98 -10.82 -11.95
N GLY A 94 15.90 -10.34 -11.12
CA GLY A 94 17.34 -10.37 -11.35
C GLY A 94 18.13 -11.11 -10.27
N GLY A 95 17.47 -11.46 -9.16
CA GLY A 95 18.07 -12.21 -8.05
C GLY A 95 19.09 -11.43 -7.21
N PRO A 96 19.80 -12.11 -6.30
CA PRO A 96 19.68 -13.55 -6.00
C PRO A 96 18.41 -13.92 -5.24
N HIS A 97 17.78 -12.97 -4.55
CA HIS A 97 16.49 -13.16 -3.88
C HIS A 97 15.43 -12.23 -4.44
N GLY A 98 14.21 -12.73 -4.57
CA GLY A 98 13.04 -11.99 -5.01
C GLY A 98 11.97 -12.02 -3.94
N PHE A 99 11.60 -10.86 -3.42
CA PHE A 99 10.45 -10.72 -2.55
C PHE A 99 9.21 -10.65 -3.43
N VAL A 100 8.33 -11.63 -3.34
CA VAL A 100 7.09 -11.71 -4.13
C VAL A 100 6.06 -10.79 -3.49
N LEU A 101 5.50 -9.91 -4.31
CA LEU A 101 4.63 -8.82 -3.89
C LEU A 101 3.24 -9.00 -4.52
N ALA A 102 2.21 -8.91 -3.70
CA ALA A 102 0.81 -8.95 -4.10
C ALA A 102 0.07 -7.67 -3.65
N ASN A 103 -1.17 -7.49 -4.10
CA ASN A 103 -2.07 -6.44 -3.62
C ASN A 103 -1.49 -5.02 -3.67
N ALA A 104 -0.70 -4.73 -4.72
CA ALA A 104 -0.06 -3.45 -4.89
C ALA A 104 -1.09 -2.33 -5.06
N THR A 105 -0.95 -1.29 -4.24
CA THR A 105 -1.85 -0.14 -4.22
C THR A 105 -1.03 1.13 -4.03
N PRO A 106 -1.13 2.12 -4.94
CA PRO A 106 -0.57 3.45 -4.71
C PRO A 106 -1.26 4.12 -3.51
N THR A 107 -0.50 4.89 -2.73
CA THR A 107 -1.05 5.70 -1.64
C THR A 107 -0.83 7.18 -1.92
N ASP A 108 -1.53 8.02 -1.19
CA ASP A 108 -1.14 9.42 -1.07
C ASP A 108 0.29 9.49 -0.57
N PHE A 109 1.07 10.41 -1.13
CA PHE A 109 2.47 10.54 -0.77
C PHE A 109 2.65 10.99 0.67
N HIS A 110 3.44 10.22 1.41
CA HIS A 110 3.78 10.56 2.79
C HIS A 110 5.30 10.78 2.94
N PRO A 111 5.77 12.05 3.00
CA PRO A 111 7.18 12.36 3.11
C PRO A 111 7.81 11.77 4.38
N MET A 112 8.88 10.98 4.24
CA MET A 112 9.64 10.48 5.39
C MET A 112 11.05 10.00 5.02
N LYS A 113 11.96 10.02 6.00
CA LYS A 113 13.31 9.47 5.81
C LYS A 113 13.25 7.94 5.71
N GLY A 114 13.79 7.40 4.61
CA GLY A 114 13.98 5.96 4.44
C GLY A 114 15.11 5.41 5.30
N ARG A 115 15.20 4.07 5.38
CA ARG A 115 16.25 3.34 6.13
C ARG A 115 16.69 2.10 5.35
N LEU A 116 17.88 1.59 5.70
CA LEU A 116 18.35 0.30 5.18
C LEU A 116 17.53 -0.84 5.78
N SER A 117 17.43 -1.94 5.02
CA SER A 117 16.62 -3.11 5.39
C SER A 117 15.15 -2.75 5.63
N PHE A 118 14.38 -3.66 6.24
CA PHE A 118 13.05 -3.29 6.71
C PHE A 118 13.13 -2.32 7.89
N PHE A 119 12.19 -1.39 7.93
CA PHE A 119 12.04 -0.47 9.05
C PHE A 119 10.57 -0.28 9.42
N GLU A 120 10.31 0.09 10.68
CA GLU A 120 8.97 0.46 11.14
C GLU A 120 8.67 1.90 10.73
N ALA A 121 7.58 2.10 10.00
CA ALA A 121 7.17 3.43 9.54
C ALA A 121 6.27 4.17 10.56
N GLY A 122 5.65 3.44 11.49
CA GLY A 122 4.58 3.97 12.34
C GLY A 122 3.26 4.23 11.60
N LEU A 123 3.16 3.77 10.35
CA LEU A 123 2.02 3.96 9.48
C LEU A 123 1.52 2.60 8.99
N ARG A 124 0.22 2.51 8.70
CA ARG A 124 -0.41 1.39 7.99
C ARG A 124 -1.33 1.91 6.91
N GLN A 125 -1.63 1.06 5.93
CA GLN A 125 -2.68 1.33 4.95
C GLN A 125 -4.06 1.29 5.63
N HIS A 126 -4.94 2.23 5.30
CA HIS A 126 -6.32 2.22 5.80
C HIS A 126 -7.06 0.99 5.23
N PRO A 127 -7.78 0.20 6.05
CA PRO A 127 -8.30 -1.11 5.65
C PRO A 127 -9.38 -1.02 4.57
N THR A 128 -10.09 0.10 4.47
CA THR A 128 -11.16 0.30 3.47
C THR A 128 -10.83 1.33 2.40
N VAL A 129 -9.80 2.15 2.61
CA VAL A 129 -9.43 3.24 1.68
C VAL A 129 -7.95 3.07 1.36
N GLY A 130 -7.64 2.18 0.40
CA GLY A 130 -6.27 1.74 0.16
C GLY A 130 -5.27 2.85 -0.18
N SER A 131 -5.72 4.02 -0.65
CA SER A 131 -4.82 5.14 -0.90
C SER A 131 -4.40 5.89 0.37
N VAL A 132 -5.12 5.74 1.48
CA VAL A 132 -4.91 6.52 2.71
C VAL A 132 -3.99 5.76 3.66
N LEU A 133 -3.02 6.46 4.24
CA LEU A 133 -2.19 5.97 5.33
C LEU A 133 -2.69 6.53 6.67
N VAL A 134 -2.71 5.69 7.69
CA VAL A 134 -3.05 6.06 9.07
C VAL A 134 -1.95 5.65 10.03
N ASP A 135 -1.91 6.24 11.22
CA ASP A 135 -0.98 5.83 12.27
C ASP A 135 -1.27 4.38 12.70
N ASP A 136 -0.20 3.60 12.89
CA ASP A 136 -0.29 2.17 13.22
C ASP A 136 -0.31 1.91 14.75
N GLY A 137 -0.30 2.96 15.56
CA GLY A 137 -0.51 2.95 17.00
C GLY A 137 -1.91 3.42 17.42
N ASP A 138 -2.65 4.10 16.54
CA ASP A 138 -4.03 4.53 16.81
C ASP A 138 -5.02 3.37 16.63
N LEU A 139 -5.19 2.61 17.72
CA LEU A 139 -6.28 1.63 17.88
C LEU A 139 -7.68 2.29 17.89
N LEU A 140 -7.76 3.62 17.89
CA LEU A 140 -9.01 4.38 17.94
C LEU A 140 -9.84 4.32 16.65
N TYR A 141 -9.25 3.88 15.53
CA TYR A 141 -9.99 3.73 14.27
C TYR A 141 -10.51 2.32 14.00
N ASP A 142 -10.17 1.32 14.83
CA ASP A 142 -10.63 -0.07 14.63
C ASP A 142 -11.98 -0.38 15.31
N TYR A 143 -12.53 0.54 16.11
CA TYR A 143 -13.87 0.42 16.69
C TYR A 143 -14.47 1.80 16.98
N GLN A 144 -15.29 2.33 16.07
CA GLN A 144 -16.40 3.15 16.54
C GLN A 144 -17.53 2.16 16.85
N GLU A 145 -17.80 1.91 18.13
CA GLU A 145 -19.10 1.31 18.48
C GLU A 145 -20.17 2.13 17.74
N PRO A 146 -21.11 1.49 17.02
CA PRO A 146 -22.14 2.24 16.34
C PRO A 146 -22.86 3.05 17.40
N VAL A 147 -22.78 4.38 17.29
CA VAL A 147 -23.39 5.30 18.25
C VAL A 147 -24.84 4.87 18.42
N GLN A 148 -25.17 4.31 19.58
CA GLN A 148 -26.52 3.87 19.89
C GLN A 148 -27.35 5.12 20.08
N ILE A 149 -27.97 5.55 19.00
CA ILE A 149 -28.88 6.68 18.97
C ILE A 149 -30.27 6.20 19.40
N THR A 150 -30.91 6.98 20.27
CA THR A 150 -32.29 6.72 20.68
C THR A 150 -33.20 7.38 19.66
N CYS A 151 -34.05 6.59 19.00
CA CYS A 151 -35.04 7.13 18.07
C CYS A 151 -36.03 8.03 18.83
N GLU A 152 -36.09 9.31 18.48
CA GLU A 152 -37.01 10.28 19.11
C GLU A 152 -38.49 9.91 18.92
N ARG A 153 -38.81 9.08 17.91
CA ARG A 153 -40.18 8.69 17.57
C ARG A 153 -40.72 7.50 18.37
N CYS A 154 -39.91 6.47 18.61
CA CYS A 154 -40.39 5.27 19.30
C CYS A 154 -39.46 4.74 20.42
N GLY A 155 -38.42 5.51 20.80
CA GLY A 155 -37.59 5.27 21.98
C GLY A 155 -36.63 4.08 21.89
N ARG A 156 -36.63 3.33 20.78
CA ARG A 156 -35.70 2.20 20.56
C ARG A 156 -34.31 2.71 20.20
N LYS A 157 -33.29 2.00 20.67
CA LYS A 157 -31.90 2.21 20.26
C LYS A 157 -31.67 1.63 18.85
N THR A 158 -30.92 2.34 18.01
CA THR A 158 -30.53 1.87 16.67
C THR A 158 -29.06 2.19 16.39
N SER A 159 -28.43 1.39 15.53
CA SER A 159 -27.05 1.54 15.04
C SER A 159 -26.99 2.07 13.60
N HIS A 160 -28.13 2.47 13.01
CA HIS A 160 -28.17 2.93 11.62
C HIS A 160 -27.46 4.30 11.46
N PRO A 161 -26.57 4.46 10.47
CA PRO A 161 -25.68 5.62 10.36
C PRO A 161 -26.39 6.96 10.15
N GLU A 162 -27.62 6.96 9.62
CA GLU A 162 -28.37 8.19 9.33
C GLU A 162 -29.28 8.70 10.46
N GLY A 163 -29.35 8.05 11.63
CA GLY A 163 -30.29 8.53 12.68
C GLY A 163 -31.61 7.75 12.79
N TRP A 164 -31.95 6.99 11.76
CA TRP A 164 -33.31 6.49 11.57
C TRP A 164 -33.39 4.96 11.68
N HIS A 165 -34.51 4.45 12.20
CA HIS A 165 -34.90 3.06 11.98
C HIS A 165 -36.35 3.02 11.49
N TYR A 166 -36.69 1.95 10.77
CA TYR A 166 -38.08 1.69 10.39
C TYR A 166 -38.91 1.39 11.65
N CYS A 167 -39.45 2.44 12.31
CA CYS A 167 -40.55 2.28 13.26
C CYS A 167 -41.76 1.88 12.40
N GLY A 168 -41.92 0.58 12.13
CA GLY A 168 -43.16 0.04 11.57
C GLY A 168 -44.32 0.54 12.43
N ALA A 169 -45.35 1.10 11.80
CA ALA A 169 -46.55 1.53 12.49
C ALA A 169 -47.13 0.32 13.24
N ALA A 170 -47.01 0.32 14.57
CA ALA A 170 -47.86 -0.50 15.39
C ALA A 170 -49.28 0.11 15.33
N GLY A 171 -50.03 -0.21 14.28
CA GLY A 171 -51.48 -0.35 14.41
C GLY A 171 -51.70 -1.76 14.96
N GLY A 172 -52.29 -1.99 16.13
CA GLY A 172 -53.41 -1.28 16.71
C GLY A 172 -54.68 -2.03 16.30
N VAL A 173 -55.17 -2.84 17.27
CA VAL A 173 -56.35 -3.75 17.29
C VAL A 173 -56.37 -4.94 16.33
#